data_AF-A0A371XB88-F1
#
_entry.id   AF-A0A371XB88-F1
#
_cell.length_a   1.000
_cell.length_b   1.000
_cell.length_c   1.000
_cell.angle_alpha   90.00
_cell.angle_beta   90.00
_cell.angle_gamma   90.00
#
_symmetry.space_group_name_H-M   'P 1'
#
loop_
_entity.id
_entity.type
_entity.pdbx_description
1 polymer ?
#
loop_
_entity_poly.entity_id
_entity_poly.type
_entity_poly.pdbx_seq_one_letter_code
_entity_poly.pdbx_strand_id
1 'polypeptide(L)' 'MKAALKSLGWSQKDLAARVYVHENTVSLWSKGQRSVPGPVRAYLDLAVAVKALGV' A
#
# COMPACT_ATOMS: atom_id res chain seq x y z
N MET A 1 3.72 -3.10 5.02
CA MET A 1 3.26 -2.91 3.62
C MET A 1 2.89 -4.22 2.93
N LYS A 2 3.81 -5.18 2.73
CA LYS A 2 3.51 -6.45 2.03
C LYS A 2 2.31 -7.20 2.63
N ALA A 3 2.23 -7.27 3.95
CA ALA A 3 1.09 -7.89 4.65
C ALA A 3 -0.24 -7.17 4.37
N ALA A 4 -0.26 -5.83 4.42
CA ALA A 4 -1.45 -5.03 4.11
C ALA A 4 -1.89 -5.20 2.64
N LEU A 5 -0.95 -5.22 1.69
CA LEU A 5 -1.28 -5.47 0.29
C LEU A 5 -1.87 -6.87 0.08
N LYS A 6 -1.27 -7.88 0.71
CA LYS A 6 -1.79 -9.25 0.69
C LYS A 6 -3.20 -9.34 1.29
N SER A 7 -3.44 -8.73 2.45
CA SER A 7 -4.77 -8.74 3.08
C SER A 7 -5.80 -8.01 2.23
N LEU A 8 -5.41 -6.95 1.51
CA LEU A 8 -6.28 -6.22 0.58
C LEU A 8 -6.49 -6.93 -0.75
N GLY A 9 -5.64 -7.89 -1.12
CA GLY A 9 -5.63 -8.52 -2.45
C GLY A 9 -5.05 -7.61 -3.52
N TRP A 10 -4.20 -6.65 -3.14
CA TRP A 10 -3.58 -5.68 -4.04
C TRP A 10 -2.16 -6.11 -4.43
N SER A 11 -1.81 -5.89 -5.69
CA SER A 11 -0.43 -5.90 -6.17
C SER A 11 0.30 -4.59 -5.85
N GLN A 12 1.61 -4.54 -6.10
CA GLN A 12 2.37 -3.28 -5.98
C GLN A 12 1.91 -2.24 -7.02
N LYS A 13 1.53 -2.69 -8.23
CA LYS A 13 0.95 -1.86 -9.28
C LYS A 13 -0.38 -1.24 -8.85
N ASP A 14 -1.24 -2.01 -8.16
CA ASP A 14 -2.52 -1.48 -7.66
C ASP A 14 -2.30 -0.38 -6.62
N LEU A 15 -1.36 -0.57 -5.69
CA LEU A 15 -0.99 0.47 -4.75
C LEU A 15 -0.45 1.71 -5.48
N ALA A 16 0.41 1.51 -6.47
CA ALA A 16 1.01 2.59 -7.25
C ALA A 16 -0.06 3.44 -7.96
N ALA A 17 -1.04 2.79 -8.59
CA ALA A 17 -2.18 3.47 -9.22
C ALA A 17 -3.03 4.25 -8.21
N ARG A 18 -3.29 3.66 -7.02
CA ARG A 18 -4.13 4.29 -5.98
C ARG A 18 -3.50 5.53 -5.34
N VAL A 19 -2.17 5.57 -5.23
CA VAL A 19 -1.46 6.70 -4.62
C VAL A 19 -0.71 7.57 -5.63
N TYR A 20 -1.00 7.38 -6.93
CA TYR A 20 -0.45 8.16 -8.04
C TYR A 20 1.08 8.25 -8.05
N VAL A 21 1.76 7.10 -7.89
CA VAL A 21 3.21 6.98 -8.01
C VAL A 21 3.61 5.92 -9.04
N HIS A 22 4.87 5.94 -9.46
CA HIS A 22 5.40 4.89 -10.31
C HIS A 22 5.56 3.57 -9.54
N GLU A 23 5.36 2.42 -10.19
CA GLU A 23 5.48 1.09 -9.55
C GLU A 23 6.85 0.87 -8.91
N ASN A 24 7.92 1.38 -9.55
CA ASN A 24 9.26 1.33 -8.99
C ASN A 24 9.35 2.01 -7.61
N THR A 25 8.62 3.11 -7.39
CA THR A 25 8.58 3.79 -6.09
C THR A 25 8.02 2.86 -5.01
N VAL A 26 6.97 2.11 -5.32
CA VAL A 26 6.40 1.09 -4.42
C VAL A 26 7.38 -0.06 -4.20
N SER A 27 8.12 -0.48 -5.23
CA SER A 27 9.17 -1.50 -5.11
C SER A 27 10.27 -1.09 -4.13
N LEU A 28 10.75 0.16 -4.21
CA LEU A 28 11.74 0.71 -3.27
C LEU A 28 11.23 0.69 -1.82
N TRP A 29 9.95 1.03 -1.61
CA TRP A 29 9.32 0.92 -0.29
C TRP A 29 9.23 -0.52 0.21
N SER A 30 8.86 -1.44 -0.68
CA SER A 30 8.71 -2.87 -0.39
C SER A 30 10.03 -3.55 -0.02
N LYS A 31 11.14 -3.06 -0.58
CA LYS A 31 12.51 -3.52 -0.33
C LYS A 31 13.18 -2.80 0.84
N GLY A 32 12.54 -1.79 1.43
CA GLY A 32 13.12 -0.97 2.50
C GLY A 32 14.23 -0.01 2.03
N GLN A 33 14.42 0.14 0.72
CA GLN A 33 15.40 1.07 0.14
C GLN A 33 14.96 2.53 0.25
N ARG A 34 13.65 2.77 0.43
CA ARG A 34 13.08 4.08 0.72
C ARG A 34 11.97 3.94 1.75
N SER A 35 11.89 4.89 2.69
CA SER A 35 10.82 4.94 3.66
C SER A 35 9.46 5.14 2.98
N VAL A 36 8.44 4.46 3.48
CA VAL A 36 7.05 4.68 3.07
C VAL A 36 6.59 6.05 3.59
N PRO A 37 6.07 6.95 2.75
CA PRO A 37 5.53 8.23 3.21
C PRO A 37 4.39 8.04 4.21
N GLY A 38 4.31 8.91 5.23
CA GLY A 38 3.27 8.86 6.27
C GLY A 38 1.84 8.76 5.73
N PRO A 39 1.42 9.60 4.77
CA PRO A 39 0.09 9.51 4.18
C PRO A 39 -0.22 8.18 3.49
N VAL A 40 0.77 7.56 2.84
CA VAL A 40 0.61 6.25 2.20
C VAL A 40 0.40 5.15 3.24
N ARG A 41 1.09 5.25 4.39
CA ARG A 41 0.90 4.32 5.51
C ARG A 41 -0.49 4.46 6.11
N ALA A 42 -0.93 5.69 6.41
CA ALA A 42 -2.27 5.96 6.91
C ALA A 42 -3.37 5.47 5.94
N TYR A 43 -3.18 5.65 4.64
CA TYR A 43 -4.09 5.14 3.62
C TYR A 43 -4.18 3.60 3.63
N LEU A 44 -3.04 2.89 3.73
CA LEU A 44 -3.03 1.43 3.83
C LEU A 44 -3.75 0.94 5.09
N ASP A 45 -3.50 1.59 6.23
CA ASP A 45 -4.14 1.24 7.50
C ASP A 45 -5.66 1.46 7.43
N LEU A 46 -6.11 2.58 6.84
CA LEU A 46 -7.52 2.85 6.59
C LEU A 46 -8.14 1.79 5.65
N ALA A 47 -7.48 1.47 4.54
CA ALA A 47 -8.00 0.50 3.57
C ALA A 47 -8.18 -0.88 4.21
N VAL A 48 -7.23 -1.31 5.04
CA VAL A 48 -7.33 -2.57 5.80
C VAL A 48 -8.49 -2.51 6.78
N ALA A 49 -8.63 -1.41 7.52
CA ALA A 49 -9.74 -1.23 8.46
C ALA A 49 -11.10 -1.27 7.76
N VAL A 50 -11.25 -0.59 6.61
CA VAL A 50 -12.48 -0.60 5.81
C VAL A 50 -12.80 -2.01 5.33
N LYS A 51 -11.82 -2.76 4.82
CA LYS A 51 -12.04 -4.16 4.40
C LYS A 51 -12.50 -5.05 5.57
N ALA A 52 -12.00 -4.79 6.78
CA ALA A 52 -12.39 -5.54 7.96
C ALA A 52 -13.84 -5.28 8.41
N LEU A 53 -14.47 -4.18 7.98
CA LEU A 53 -15.87 -3.88 8.26
C LEU A 53 -16.85 -4.73 7.43
N GLY A 54 -16.38 -5.46 6.41
CA GLY A 54 -17.22 -6.38 5.62
C GLY A 54 -18.22 -5.69 4.68
N VAL A 55 -18.00 -4.41 4.37
CA VAL A 55 -18.76 -3.65 3.37
C VAL A 55 -18.37 -4.02 1.94
#